data_AF-A0A843GZ31-F1
#
_entry.id   AF-A0A843GZ31-F1
#
_cell.length_a   1.000
_cell.length_b   1.000
_cell.length_c   1.000
_cell.angle_alpha   90.00
_cell.angle_beta   90.00
_cell.angle_gamma   90.00
#
_symmetry.space_group_name_H-M   'P 1'
#
loop_
_entity.id
_entity.type
_entity.pdbx_description
1 polymer ?
#
loop_
_entity_poly.entity_id
_entity_poly.type
_entity_poly.pdbx_seq_one_letter_code
_entity_poly.pdbx_strand_id
1 'polypeptide(L)'
;MTEQDYTDFMLALRDIQKNVAKPDLMKVGKNFRCISESAILDVINPILSNLSIDYNITVLEHELKIIESDKYIFVATCKIRLSFTSAGEEVAYSEALGMGIDEGDKAMGKAYTYAVKYALLKKFRLQYADDPDAEPSQPIKPKQEISSKTLNKSKEEKKGSNKEPKATQKMLDYLHGLTIQCSMSYEAFKAEFGFYPNDKDLLMKDVRAAIETLKVRADEDLPF
;
A
#
# COMPACT_ATOMS: atom_id res chain seq x y z
N MET A 1 7.03 -31.41 -10.10
CA MET A 1 5.82 -31.52 -9.27
C MET A 1 5.48 -32.99 -9.13
N THR A 2 5.59 -33.56 -7.93
CA THR A 2 5.14 -34.94 -7.69
C THR A 2 3.62 -34.98 -7.52
N GLU A 3 2.99 -36.12 -7.81
CA GLU A 3 1.55 -36.33 -7.60
C GLU A 3 1.16 -36.15 -6.11
N GLN A 4 2.10 -36.48 -5.20
CA GLN A 4 1.93 -36.33 -3.77
C GLN A 4 1.86 -34.84 -3.36
N ASP A 5 2.78 -34.00 -3.84
CA ASP A 5 2.80 -32.56 -3.53
C ASP A 5 1.51 -31.85 -3.95
N TYR A 6 0.98 -32.20 -5.13
CA TYR A 6 -0.29 -31.68 -5.60
C TYR A 6 -1.45 -32.15 -4.72
N THR A 7 -1.43 -33.42 -4.30
CA THR A 7 -2.43 -33.99 -3.40
C THR A 7 -2.43 -33.29 -2.05
N ASP A 8 -1.24 -33.04 -1.48
CA ASP A 8 -1.07 -32.34 -0.21
C ASP A 8 -1.57 -30.89 -0.30
N PHE A 9 -1.29 -30.18 -1.39
CA PHE A 9 -1.86 -28.85 -1.63
C PHE A 9 -3.39 -28.89 -1.71
N MET A 10 -3.97 -29.89 -2.38
CA MET A 10 -5.43 -30.03 -2.48
C MET A 10 -6.07 -30.39 -1.13
N LEU A 11 -5.38 -31.15 -0.28
CA LEU A 11 -5.78 -31.39 1.11
C LEU A 11 -5.75 -30.09 1.92
N ALA A 12 -4.70 -29.27 1.77
CA ALA A 12 -4.61 -27.95 2.40
C ALA A 12 -5.83 -27.09 2.06
N LEU A 13 -6.16 -27.00 0.77
CA LEU A 13 -7.28 -26.22 0.27
C LEU A 13 -8.62 -26.68 0.87
N ARG A 14 -8.83 -28.00 0.95
CA ARG A 14 -10.02 -28.59 1.55
C ARG A 14 -10.11 -28.29 3.05
N ASP A 15 -9.00 -28.45 3.77
CA ASP A 15 -8.98 -28.32 5.23
C ASP A 15 -9.09 -26.84 5.64
N ILE A 16 -8.50 -25.91 4.88
CA ILE A 16 -8.73 -24.48 5.05
C ILE A 16 -10.22 -24.18 4.85
N GLN A 17 -10.84 -24.61 3.74
CA GLN A 17 -12.26 -24.36 3.48
C GLN A 17 -13.21 -24.88 4.57
N LYS A 18 -12.87 -26.00 5.20
CA LYS A 18 -13.66 -26.56 6.32
C LYS A 18 -13.46 -25.81 7.63
N ASN A 19 -12.23 -25.38 7.91
CA ASN A 19 -11.85 -24.85 9.22
C ASN A 19 -11.94 -23.33 9.32
N VAL A 20 -12.15 -22.62 8.21
CA VAL A 20 -12.37 -21.20 8.32
C VAL A 20 -13.79 -20.95 8.82
N ALA A 21 -13.93 -20.91 10.14
CA ALA A 21 -15.02 -20.19 10.79
C ALA A 21 -15.03 -18.77 10.23
N LYS A 22 -16.21 -18.22 9.90
CA LYS A 22 -16.36 -16.84 9.43
C LYS A 22 -15.55 -15.93 10.35
N PRO A 23 -14.38 -15.42 9.90
CA PRO A 23 -13.47 -14.69 10.76
C PRO A 23 -14.17 -13.39 11.15
N ASP A 24 -13.89 -12.93 12.38
CA ASP A 24 -14.49 -11.71 12.89
C ASP A 24 -14.18 -10.55 11.94
N LEU A 25 -15.24 -9.94 11.42
CA LEU A 25 -15.12 -8.80 10.55
C LEU A 25 -14.77 -7.58 11.39
N MET A 26 -13.62 -6.97 11.11
CA MET A 26 -13.25 -5.70 11.69
C MET A 26 -14.07 -4.58 11.05
N LYS A 27 -14.58 -3.67 11.89
CA LYS A 27 -15.23 -2.44 11.40
C LYS A 27 -14.17 -1.44 10.96
N VAL A 28 -14.25 -1.01 9.70
CA VAL A 28 -13.46 0.10 9.16
C VAL A 28 -14.40 1.26 8.88
N GLY A 29 -14.24 2.35 9.61
CA GLY A 29 -15.17 3.48 9.55
C GLY A 29 -16.59 3.11 10.03
N LYS A 30 -17.60 3.81 9.52
CA LYS A 30 -18.99 3.63 9.97
C LYS A 30 -19.68 2.41 9.38
N ASN A 31 -19.35 2.04 8.14
CA ASN A 31 -20.15 1.08 7.36
C ASN A 31 -19.36 -0.10 6.76
N PHE A 32 -18.02 -0.07 6.77
CA PHE A 32 -17.25 -1.14 6.14
C PHE A 32 -16.89 -2.22 7.15
N ARG A 33 -17.04 -3.46 6.73
CA ARG A 33 -16.60 -4.64 7.46
C ARG A 33 -15.54 -5.32 6.61
N CYS A 34 -14.36 -5.54 7.16
CA CYS A 34 -13.27 -6.20 6.46
C CYS A 34 -12.60 -7.25 7.34
N ILE A 35 -12.08 -8.30 6.71
CA ILE A 35 -11.20 -9.26 7.37
C ILE A 35 -9.81 -8.65 7.54
N SER A 36 -9.17 -8.81 8.69
CA SER A 36 -7.76 -8.44 8.83
C SER A 36 -6.87 -9.43 8.05
N GLU A 37 -5.68 -9.00 7.64
CA GLU A 37 -4.69 -9.92 7.07
C GLU A 37 -4.30 -11.01 8.09
N SER A 38 -4.14 -10.63 9.36
CA SER A 38 -3.81 -11.56 10.45
C SER A 38 -4.86 -12.68 10.59
N ALA A 39 -6.15 -12.38 10.50
CA ALA A 39 -7.20 -13.38 10.61
C ALA A 39 -7.16 -14.40 9.45
N ILE A 40 -6.68 -14.00 8.27
CA ILE A 40 -6.45 -14.94 7.16
C ILE A 40 -5.24 -15.82 7.48
N LEU A 41 -4.14 -15.21 7.90
CA LEU A 41 -2.87 -15.90 8.16
C LEU A 41 -2.96 -16.88 9.33
N ASP A 42 -3.67 -16.52 10.40
CA ASP A 42 -3.88 -17.37 11.58
C ASP A 42 -4.58 -18.70 11.23
N VAL A 43 -5.37 -18.71 10.15
CA VAL A 43 -6.06 -19.92 9.66
C VAL A 43 -5.19 -20.69 8.68
N ILE A 44 -4.52 -20.00 7.76
CA ILE A 44 -3.76 -20.63 6.66
C ILE A 44 -2.42 -21.20 7.16
N ASN A 45 -1.67 -20.44 7.96
CA ASN A 45 -0.28 -20.77 8.31
C ASN A 45 -0.14 -22.11 9.04
N PRO A 46 -0.99 -22.47 10.03
CA PRO A 46 -0.89 -23.77 10.69
C PRO A 46 -1.13 -24.94 9.72
N ILE A 47 -2.06 -24.80 8.77
CA ILE A 47 -2.40 -25.85 7.81
C ILE A 47 -1.28 -26.05 6.80
N LEU A 48 -0.73 -24.96 6.24
CA LEU A 48 0.41 -25.03 5.33
C LEU A 48 1.65 -25.61 6.02
N SER A 49 1.92 -25.19 7.26
CA SER A 49 3.06 -25.69 8.05
C SER A 49 2.96 -27.20 8.30
N ASN A 50 1.76 -27.72 8.63
CA ASN A 50 1.54 -29.15 8.82
C ASN A 50 1.79 -29.98 7.56
N LEU A 51 1.67 -29.36 6.38
CA LEU A 51 1.87 -29.99 5.08
C LEU A 51 3.25 -29.68 4.49
N SER A 52 4.14 -29.02 5.25
CA SER A 52 5.47 -28.58 4.79
C SER A 52 5.42 -27.72 3.52
N ILE A 53 4.34 -26.96 3.36
CA ILE A 53 4.17 -26.00 2.26
C ILE A 53 4.56 -24.62 2.78
N ASP A 54 5.50 -23.97 2.12
CA ASP A 54 5.86 -22.57 2.35
C ASP A 54 5.26 -21.68 1.25
N TYR A 55 5.27 -20.35 1.43
CA TYR A 55 4.93 -19.42 0.38
C TYR A 55 5.81 -18.17 0.37
N ASN A 56 6.12 -17.69 -0.83
CA ASN A 56 6.81 -16.42 -1.06
C ASN A 56 5.92 -15.44 -1.82
N ILE A 57 6.17 -14.15 -1.62
CA ILE A 57 5.46 -13.06 -2.31
C ILE A 57 6.46 -12.31 -3.17
N THR A 58 6.17 -12.20 -4.46
CA THR A 58 6.94 -11.43 -5.42
C THR A 58 6.09 -10.26 -5.90
N VAL A 59 6.62 -9.04 -5.80
CA VAL A 59 5.99 -7.86 -6.44
C VAL A 59 6.30 -7.92 -7.93
N LEU A 60 5.26 -7.99 -8.75
CA LEU A 60 5.38 -8.03 -10.21
C LEU A 60 5.42 -6.62 -10.79
N GLU A 61 4.47 -5.78 -10.37
CA GLU A 61 4.31 -4.42 -10.84
C GLU A 61 3.85 -3.55 -9.66
N HIS A 62 4.32 -2.32 -9.60
CA HIS A 62 3.77 -1.33 -8.69
C HIS A 62 3.84 0.06 -9.30
N GLU A 63 2.87 0.90 -8.94
CA GLU A 63 2.81 2.28 -9.39
C GLU A 63 2.34 3.14 -8.22
N LEU A 64 2.92 4.33 -8.08
CA LEU A 64 2.43 5.36 -7.18
C LEU A 64 2.20 6.64 -7.99
N LYS A 65 0.99 7.18 -7.89
CA LYS A 65 0.63 8.47 -8.46
C LYS A 65 0.23 9.41 -7.35
N ILE A 66 0.74 10.63 -7.38
CA ILE A 66 0.29 11.69 -6.48
C ILE A 66 -0.66 12.60 -7.24
N ILE A 67 -1.89 12.69 -6.76
CA ILE A 67 -2.89 13.63 -7.28
C ILE A 67 -2.82 14.88 -6.42
N GLU A 68 -2.47 16.01 -7.05
CA GLU A 68 -2.48 17.32 -6.40
C GLU A 68 -3.86 17.97 -6.54
N SER A 69 -4.50 18.25 -5.41
CA SER A 69 -5.69 19.10 -5.31
C SER A 69 -5.48 20.07 -4.13
N ASP A 70 -6.51 20.36 -3.31
CA ASP A 70 -6.36 21.09 -2.04
C ASP A 70 -5.45 20.35 -1.03
N LYS A 71 -5.21 19.06 -1.27
CA LYS A 71 -4.31 18.16 -0.55
C LYS A 71 -3.60 17.23 -1.54
N TYR A 72 -2.55 16.57 -1.05
CA TYR A 72 -1.92 15.45 -1.75
C TYR A 72 -2.69 14.16 -1.47
N ILE A 73 -3.09 13.46 -2.52
CA ILE A 73 -3.68 12.12 -2.45
C ILE A 73 -2.73 11.17 -3.17
N PHE A 74 -2.23 10.19 -2.44
CA PHE A 74 -1.36 9.15 -2.94
C PHE A 74 -2.23 7.97 -3.37
N VAL A 75 -2.16 7.60 -4.65
CA VAL A 75 -2.87 6.46 -5.24
C VAL A 75 -1.83 5.45 -5.68
N ALA A 76 -1.80 4.32 -5.00
CA ALA A 76 -0.88 3.22 -5.25
C ALA A 76 -1.61 2.03 -5.88
N THR A 77 -0.97 1.38 -6.85
CA THR A 77 -1.34 0.04 -7.30
C THR A 77 -0.17 -0.91 -7.08
N CYS A 78 -0.47 -2.16 -6.72
CA CYS A 78 0.53 -3.20 -6.52
C CYS A 78 -0.01 -4.53 -7.00
N LYS A 79 0.67 -5.15 -7.96
CA LYS A 79 0.40 -6.48 -8.46
C LYS A 79 1.43 -7.43 -7.88
N ILE A 80 0.97 -8.49 -7.24
CA ILE A 80 1.83 -9.49 -6.61
C ILE A 80 1.55 -10.88 -7.15
N ARG A 81 2.56 -11.74 -7.08
CA ARG A 81 2.46 -13.18 -7.20
C ARG A 81 2.78 -13.81 -5.86
N LEU A 82 1.89 -14.65 -5.38
CA LEU A 82 2.07 -15.48 -4.20
C LEU A 82 2.30 -16.91 -4.66
N SER A 83 3.50 -17.42 -4.47
CA SER A 83 3.97 -18.73 -4.91
C SER A 83 4.06 -19.66 -3.71
N PHE A 84 3.49 -20.86 -3.81
CA PHE A 84 3.52 -21.89 -2.78
C PHE A 84 4.52 -22.96 -3.19
N THR A 85 5.37 -23.36 -2.25
CA THR A 85 6.49 -24.27 -2.51
C THR A 85 6.43 -25.45 -1.55
N SER A 86 6.57 -26.67 -2.09
CA SER A 86 6.78 -27.91 -1.34
C SER A 86 8.06 -28.56 -1.84
N ALA A 87 8.91 -29.05 -0.92
CA ALA A 87 10.17 -29.73 -1.26
C ALA A 87 11.07 -28.96 -2.26
N GLY A 88 11.01 -27.63 -2.27
CA GLY A 88 11.79 -26.78 -3.17
C GLY A 88 11.18 -26.53 -4.55
N GLU A 89 10.00 -27.08 -4.87
CA GLU A 89 9.29 -26.85 -6.12
C GLU A 89 8.01 -26.02 -5.93
N GLU A 90 7.71 -25.11 -6.87
CA GLU A 90 6.42 -24.40 -6.87
C GLU A 90 5.28 -25.38 -7.20
N VAL A 91 4.35 -25.54 -6.26
CA VAL A 91 3.18 -26.43 -6.39
C VAL A 91 1.92 -25.68 -6.80
N ALA A 92 1.90 -24.37 -6.56
CA ALA A 92 0.77 -23.51 -6.80
C ALA A 92 1.19 -22.05 -6.78
N TYR A 93 0.44 -21.19 -7.48
CA TYR A 93 0.54 -19.74 -7.31
C TYR A 93 -0.83 -19.07 -7.34
N SER A 94 -0.86 -17.80 -6.95
CA SER A 94 -1.97 -16.87 -7.13
C SER A 94 -1.44 -15.48 -7.42
N GLU A 95 -2.12 -14.75 -8.30
CA GLU A 95 -1.81 -13.35 -8.57
C GLU A 95 -2.99 -12.46 -8.23
N ALA A 96 -2.69 -11.27 -7.71
CA ALA A 96 -3.71 -10.29 -7.38
C ALA A 96 -3.17 -8.87 -7.49
N LEU A 97 -4.09 -7.95 -7.76
CA LEU A 97 -3.86 -6.52 -7.77
C LEU A 97 -4.52 -5.91 -6.52
N GLY A 98 -3.80 -5.04 -5.83
CA GLY A 98 -4.32 -4.21 -4.75
C GLY A 98 -4.17 -2.73 -5.07
N MET A 99 -5.09 -1.93 -4.52
CA MET A 99 -5.09 -0.48 -4.67
C MET A 99 -5.12 0.17 -3.29
N GLY A 100 -4.23 1.13 -3.06
CA GLY A 100 -4.12 1.87 -1.81
C GLY A 100 -4.28 3.36 -2.04
N ILE A 101 -5.19 3.98 -1.28
CA ILE A 101 -5.38 5.44 -1.30
C ILE A 101 -5.08 5.98 0.11
N ASP A 102 -4.24 7.02 0.18
CA ASP A 102 -3.87 7.66 1.44
C ASP A 102 -3.53 9.15 1.23
N GLU A 103 -3.60 9.97 2.29
CA GLU A 103 -3.16 11.38 2.25
C GLU A 103 -1.65 11.53 2.56
N GLY A 104 -0.92 10.41 2.76
CA GLY A 104 0.51 10.36 3.03
C GLY A 104 1.18 9.07 2.56
N ASP A 105 2.24 8.66 3.25
CA ASP A 105 3.19 7.60 2.85
C ASP A 105 2.62 6.16 2.86
N LYS A 106 1.38 5.96 3.32
CA LYS A 106 0.81 4.61 3.54
C LYS A 106 0.13 4.00 2.32
N ALA A 107 -0.02 4.73 1.22
CA ALA A 107 -0.73 4.24 0.04
C ALA A 107 -0.13 2.93 -0.51
N MET A 108 1.20 2.88 -0.68
CA MET A 108 1.89 1.68 -1.16
C MET A 108 1.70 0.46 -0.24
N GLY A 109 1.85 0.66 1.08
CA GLY A 109 1.62 -0.41 2.06
C GLY A 109 0.20 -0.96 2.00
N LYS A 110 -0.81 -0.08 1.85
CA LYS A 110 -2.21 -0.51 1.67
C LYS A 110 -2.41 -1.31 0.39
N ALA A 111 -1.83 -0.85 -0.73
CA ALA A 111 -1.93 -1.55 -2.01
C ALA A 111 -1.35 -2.97 -1.91
N TYR A 112 -0.16 -3.11 -1.32
CA TYR A 112 0.47 -4.40 -1.08
C TYR A 112 -0.39 -5.32 -0.19
N THR A 113 -0.83 -4.83 0.98
CA THR A 113 -1.70 -5.60 1.89
C THR A 113 -2.99 -6.05 1.22
N TYR A 114 -3.64 -5.20 0.42
CA TYR A 114 -4.84 -5.62 -0.31
C TYR A 114 -4.54 -6.67 -1.38
N ALA A 115 -3.43 -6.54 -2.10
CA ALA A 115 -3.02 -7.54 -3.09
C ALA A 115 -2.78 -8.91 -2.44
N VAL A 116 -2.04 -8.96 -1.33
CA VAL A 116 -1.80 -10.20 -0.56
C VAL A 116 -3.10 -10.82 -0.09
N LYS A 117 -3.99 -10.02 0.53
CA LYS A 117 -5.30 -10.52 0.97
C LYS A 117 -6.11 -11.10 -0.18
N TYR A 118 -6.18 -10.42 -1.32
CA TYR A 118 -6.95 -10.92 -2.46
C TYR A 118 -6.33 -12.17 -3.08
N ALA A 119 -5.01 -12.30 -3.12
CA ALA A 119 -4.34 -13.51 -3.58
C ALA A 119 -4.69 -14.71 -2.69
N LEU A 120 -4.55 -14.56 -1.36
CA LEU A 120 -4.88 -15.61 -0.40
C LEU A 120 -6.38 -15.98 -0.45
N LEU A 121 -7.25 -14.98 -0.46
CA LEU A 121 -8.69 -15.20 -0.48
C LEU A 121 -9.13 -15.96 -1.74
N LYS A 122 -8.65 -15.52 -2.92
CA LYS A 122 -8.96 -16.18 -4.19
C LYS A 122 -8.38 -17.58 -4.25
N LYS A 123 -7.13 -17.79 -3.81
CA LYS A 123 -6.47 -19.09 -3.89
C LYS A 123 -7.19 -20.16 -3.09
N PHE A 124 -7.58 -19.83 -1.86
CA PHE A 124 -8.22 -20.79 -0.95
C PHE A 124 -9.75 -20.77 -1.03
N ARG A 125 -10.33 -19.97 -1.93
CA ARG A 125 -11.79 -19.80 -2.15
C ARG A 125 -12.52 -19.40 -0.87
N LEU A 126 -11.90 -18.47 -0.19
CA LEU A 126 -12.34 -17.91 1.07
C LEU A 126 -13.39 -16.82 0.81
N GLN A 127 -14.58 -17.00 1.36
CA GLN A 127 -15.66 -16.02 1.27
C GLN A 127 -15.88 -15.37 2.64
N TYR A 128 -15.31 -14.19 2.89
CA TYR A 128 -15.28 -13.57 4.23
C TYR A 128 -15.68 -12.09 4.29
N ALA A 129 -16.72 -11.66 3.58
CA ALA A 129 -17.57 -10.54 4.02
C ALA A 129 -18.73 -10.32 3.04
N ASP A 130 -19.75 -9.60 3.52
CA ASP A 130 -20.65 -8.82 2.68
C ASP A 130 -19.83 -8.09 1.61
N ASP A 131 -20.22 -8.28 0.35
CA ASP A 131 -19.60 -7.63 -0.80
C ASP A 131 -19.54 -6.11 -0.55
N PRO A 132 -18.35 -5.47 -0.53
CA PRO A 132 -18.25 -4.03 -0.38
C PRO A 132 -18.93 -3.26 -1.53
N ASP A 133 -19.23 -3.94 -2.65
CA ASP A 133 -20.08 -3.47 -3.75
C ASP A 133 -21.57 -3.86 -3.61
N ALA A 134 -21.98 -4.55 -2.52
CA ALA A 134 -23.40 -4.83 -2.25
C ALA A 134 -24.23 -3.55 -2.12
N GLU A 135 -23.59 -2.48 -1.66
CA GLU A 135 -24.15 -1.14 -1.58
C GLU A 135 -23.45 -0.27 -2.64
N PRO A 136 -24.19 0.30 -3.61
CA PRO A 136 -23.58 1.16 -4.62
C PRO A 136 -22.90 2.36 -3.97
N SER A 137 -21.72 2.73 -4.50
CA SER A 137 -21.04 3.96 -4.13
C SER A 137 -22.03 5.13 -4.18
N GLN A 138 -22.16 5.87 -3.07
CA GLN A 138 -23.02 7.06 -3.09
C GLN A 138 -22.53 8.01 -4.19
N PRO A 139 -23.45 8.59 -4.98
CA PRO A 139 -23.06 9.54 -6.02
C PRO A 139 -22.22 10.65 -5.40
N ILE A 140 -21.07 10.92 -6.00
CA ILE A 140 -20.19 12.03 -5.61
C ILE A 140 -21.02 13.31 -5.78
N LYS A 141 -21.56 13.83 -4.68
CA LYS A 141 -22.22 15.14 -4.72
C LYS A 141 -21.12 16.16 -4.98
N PRO A 142 -21.21 16.97 -6.06
CA PRO A 142 -20.27 18.06 -6.26
C PRO A 142 -20.29 18.93 -5.01
N LYS A 143 -19.14 19.06 -4.35
CA LYS A 143 -19.01 19.87 -3.14
C LYS A 143 -19.22 21.32 -3.59
N GLN A 144 -20.33 21.91 -3.15
CA GLN A 144 -20.62 23.32 -3.39
C GLN A 144 -19.43 24.17 -2.91
N GLU A 145 -19.01 25.10 -3.77
CA GLU A 145 -18.02 26.13 -3.47
C GLU A 145 -18.44 26.86 -2.20
N ILE A 146 -17.65 26.71 -1.12
CA ILE A 146 -17.77 27.59 0.03
C ILE A 146 -16.78 28.72 -0.20
N SER A 147 -17.35 29.90 -0.37
CA SER A 147 -16.66 31.13 -0.71
C SER A 147 -15.58 31.53 0.29
N SER A 148 -14.60 32.23 -0.25
CA SER A 148 -13.48 32.87 0.40
C SER A 148 -13.90 33.81 1.55
N LYS A 149 -13.36 33.54 2.74
CA LYS A 149 -12.95 34.46 3.83
C LYS A 149 -12.67 33.58 5.06
N THR A 150 -11.44 33.43 5.53
CA THR A 150 -10.83 34.42 6.42
C THR A 150 -9.35 34.09 6.59
N LEU A 151 -8.48 35.00 6.15
CA LEU A 151 -7.16 35.16 6.75
C LEU A 151 -7.35 35.64 8.20
N ASN A 152 -6.79 34.93 9.19
CA ASN A 152 -5.72 35.48 10.00
C ASN A 152 -5.26 34.59 11.16
N LYS A 153 -3.94 34.62 11.33
CA LYS A 153 -3.14 34.57 12.56
C LYS A 153 -3.20 33.32 13.44
N SER A 154 -2.03 32.69 13.51
CA SER A 154 -1.27 32.71 14.77
C SER A 154 0.22 32.78 14.47
N LYS A 155 0.79 33.98 14.70
CA LYS A 155 2.19 34.13 15.10
C LYS A 155 2.29 33.61 16.54
N GLU A 156 3.20 32.69 16.79
CA GLU A 156 3.88 32.62 18.07
C GLU A 156 5.38 32.48 17.82
N GLU A 157 6.10 33.51 18.25
CA GLU A 157 7.55 33.57 18.28
C GLU A 157 8.07 32.72 19.44
N LYS A 158 9.10 31.90 19.19
CA LYS A 158 10.15 31.65 20.18
C LYS A 158 11.52 31.86 19.56
N LYS A 159 12.21 32.90 20.07
CA LYS A 159 13.64 33.19 19.87
C LYS A 159 14.51 31.98 20.26
N GLY A 160 15.49 31.61 19.44
CA GLY A 160 16.65 30.81 19.88
C GLY A 160 17.30 29.91 18.81
N SER A 161 18.46 30.35 18.32
CA SER A 161 19.35 29.74 17.30
C SER A 161 18.91 29.89 15.84
N ASN A 162 19.82 30.46 15.05
CA ASN A 162 19.74 30.62 13.59
C ASN A 162 19.90 29.26 12.88
N LYS A 163 19.05 28.29 13.23
CA LYS A 163 19.00 26.98 12.56
C LYS A 163 17.92 27.03 11.50
N GLU A 164 18.29 26.66 10.28
CA GLU A 164 17.37 26.57 9.16
C GLU A 164 16.16 25.68 9.52
N PRO A 165 14.95 26.03 9.04
CA PRO A 165 13.74 25.32 9.43
C PRO A 165 13.75 23.89 8.89
N LYS A 166 13.34 22.93 9.73
CA LYS A 166 13.16 21.53 9.34
C LYS A 166 11.95 21.34 8.42
N ALA A 167 12.01 20.33 7.57
CA ALA A 167 10.88 19.93 6.74
C ALA A 167 9.73 19.37 7.60
N THR A 168 8.49 19.62 7.18
CA THR A 168 7.29 19.03 7.80
C THR A 168 7.11 17.59 7.30
N GLN A 169 6.48 16.72 8.09
CA GLN A 169 6.19 15.34 7.68
C GLN A 169 5.50 15.26 6.30
N LYS A 170 4.53 16.14 6.03
CA LYS A 170 3.85 16.20 4.73
C LYS A 170 4.78 16.43 3.54
N MET A 171 5.85 17.21 3.72
CA MET A 171 6.86 17.44 2.68
C MET A 171 7.74 16.21 2.49
N LEU A 172 8.05 15.49 3.57
CA LEU A 172 8.81 14.24 3.52
C LEU A 172 8.00 13.14 2.81
N ASP A 173 6.73 12.98 3.17
CA ASP A 173 5.82 12.01 2.53
C ASP A 173 5.68 12.29 1.03
N TYR A 174 5.56 13.57 0.67
CA TYR A 174 5.46 14.01 -0.72
C TYR A 174 6.74 13.77 -1.51
N LEU A 175 7.91 14.10 -0.95
CA LEU A 175 9.22 13.81 -1.55
C LEU A 175 9.40 12.30 -1.76
N HIS A 176 9.07 11.50 -0.75
CA HIS A 176 9.16 10.06 -0.82
C HIS A 176 8.25 9.50 -1.92
N GLY A 177 7.01 9.99 -2.03
CA GLY A 177 6.11 9.58 -3.10
C GLY A 177 6.61 9.96 -4.49
N LEU A 178 7.15 11.16 -4.69
CA LEU A 178 7.74 11.56 -5.97
C LEU A 178 8.93 10.68 -6.35
N THR A 179 9.75 10.30 -5.37
CA THR A 179 10.88 9.39 -5.60
C THR A 179 10.40 8.05 -6.17
N ILE A 180 9.31 7.50 -5.62
CA ILE A 180 8.71 6.25 -6.10
C ILE A 180 8.07 6.45 -7.48
N GLN A 181 7.34 7.55 -7.69
CA GLN A 181 6.67 7.84 -8.96
C GLN A 181 7.67 7.94 -10.11
N CYS A 182 8.83 8.57 -9.89
CA CYS A 182 9.92 8.64 -10.87
C CYS A 182 10.75 7.34 -10.98
N SER A 183 10.31 6.24 -10.35
CA SER A 183 11.03 4.95 -10.33
C SER A 183 12.51 5.05 -9.90
N MET A 184 12.80 5.99 -9.00
CA MET A 184 14.17 6.33 -8.61
C MET A 184 14.59 5.56 -7.36
N SER A 185 15.73 4.87 -7.41
CA SER A 185 16.25 4.16 -6.23
C SER A 185 16.74 5.13 -5.16
N TYR A 186 16.76 4.69 -3.90
CA TYR A 186 17.25 5.51 -2.79
C TYR A 186 18.74 5.83 -2.91
N GLU A 187 19.52 4.93 -3.49
CA GLU A 187 20.94 5.13 -3.75
C GLU A 187 21.15 6.19 -4.84
N ALA A 188 20.36 6.13 -5.93
CA ALA A 188 20.38 7.14 -6.97
C ALA A 188 19.93 8.50 -6.41
N PHE A 189 18.89 8.50 -5.56
CA PHE A 189 18.43 9.69 -4.86
C PHE A 189 19.51 10.31 -3.99
N LYS A 190 20.16 9.51 -3.16
CA LYS A 190 21.25 10.01 -2.32
C LYS A 190 22.44 10.50 -3.14
N ALA A 191 22.77 9.83 -4.24
CA ALA A 191 23.84 10.26 -5.13
C ALA A 191 23.55 11.64 -5.74
N GLU A 192 22.29 11.93 -6.05
CA GLU A 192 21.86 13.20 -6.64
C GLU A 192 21.68 14.32 -5.61
N PHE A 193 20.97 14.06 -4.51
CA PHE A 193 20.54 15.09 -3.57
C PHE A 193 21.35 15.13 -2.26
N GLY A 194 22.20 14.12 -2.01
CA GLY A 194 23.09 14.08 -0.85
C GLY A 194 22.47 13.55 0.45
N PHE A 195 21.20 13.14 0.43
CA PHE A 195 20.47 12.60 1.60
C PHE A 195 19.48 11.51 1.15
N TYR A 196 18.93 10.73 2.08
CA TYR A 196 17.89 9.74 1.73
C TYR A 196 16.48 10.35 1.82
N PRO A 197 15.56 9.95 0.93
CA PRO A 197 14.20 10.53 0.90
C PRO A 197 13.36 10.19 2.14
N ASN A 198 13.77 9.20 2.94
CA ASN A 198 13.12 8.78 4.17
C ASN A 198 13.82 9.28 5.46
N ASP A 199 14.83 10.16 5.33
CA ASP A 199 15.48 10.79 6.48
C ASP A 199 14.50 11.72 7.22
N LYS A 200 14.45 11.61 8.55
CA LYS A 200 13.45 12.33 9.39
C LYS A 200 13.82 13.77 9.71
N ASP A 201 15.10 14.12 9.60
CA ASP A 201 15.66 15.39 10.10
C ASP A 201 16.23 16.27 8.98
N LEU A 202 15.50 16.35 7.86
CA LEU A 202 15.90 17.16 6.71
C LEU A 202 15.52 18.63 6.84
N LEU A 203 16.32 19.50 6.23
CA LEU A 203 16.05 20.92 6.15
C LEU A 203 15.06 21.21 5.04
N MET A 204 14.17 22.18 5.27
CA MET A 204 13.08 22.50 4.36
C MET A 204 13.58 22.95 2.98
N LYS A 205 14.75 23.61 2.91
CA LYS A 205 15.34 24.08 1.64
C LYS A 205 15.77 22.91 0.74
N ASP A 206 16.38 21.87 1.32
CA ASP A 206 16.94 20.75 0.58
C ASP A 206 15.80 19.87 0.05
N VAL A 207 14.77 19.65 0.88
CA VAL A 207 13.55 18.94 0.49
C VAL A 207 12.81 19.66 -0.64
N ARG A 208 12.71 21.01 -0.60
CA ARG A 208 12.07 21.79 -1.68
C ARG A 208 12.81 21.67 -3.00
N ALA A 209 14.14 21.79 -3.00
CA ALA A 209 14.94 21.67 -4.20
C ALA A 209 14.79 20.28 -4.86
N ALA A 210 14.79 19.22 -4.06
CA ALA A 210 14.55 17.86 -4.54
C ALA A 210 13.12 17.68 -5.09
N ILE A 211 12.10 18.20 -4.40
CA ILE A 211 10.71 18.19 -4.87
C ILE A 211 10.58 18.89 -6.23
N GLU A 212 11.12 20.10 -6.39
CA GLU A 212 11.02 20.85 -7.65
C GLU A 212 11.61 20.07 -8.82
N THR A 213 12.72 19.37 -8.59
CA THR A 213 13.38 18.55 -9.61
C THR A 213 12.56 17.31 -9.96
N LEU A 214 12.08 16.58 -8.96
CA LEU A 214 11.31 15.35 -9.20
C LEU A 214 9.91 15.61 -9.76
N LYS A 215 9.29 16.75 -9.44
CA LYS A 215 8.02 17.17 -10.06
C LYS A 215 8.11 17.24 -11.57
N VAL A 216 9.15 17.91 -12.09
CA VAL A 216 9.36 18.05 -13.53
C VAL A 216 9.49 16.68 -14.20
N ARG A 217 10.26 15.76 -13.60
CA ARG A 217 10.40 14.39 -14.10
C ARG A 217 9.08 13.62 -14.10
N ALA A 218 8.32 13.73 -13.01
CA ALA A 218 7.04 13.06 -12.86
C ALA A 218 6.00 13.52 -13.89
N ASP A 219 6.06 14.77 -14.34
CA ASP A 219 5.20 15.31 -15.40
C ASP A 219 5.65 14.89 -16.81
N GLU A 220 6.95 14.65 -17.03
CA GLU A 220 7.50 14.19 -18.32
C GLU A 220 7.17 12.71 -18.63
N ASP A 221 6.92 11.89 -17.61
CA ASP A 221 6.60 10.45 -17.74
C ASP A 221 5.12 10.14 -18.02
N LEU A 222 4.27 11.15 -18.30
CA LEU A 222 2.88 10.92 -18.68
C LEU A 222 2.80 10.38 -20.12
N PRO A 223 2.30 9.15 -20.35
CA PRO A 223 2.04 8.68 -21.71
C PRO A 223 0.94 9.55 -22.35
N PHE A 224 1.25 10.15 -23.51
CA PHE A 224 0.29 10.86 -24.37
C PHE A 224 -0.88 9.96 -24.79
#